data_AF-A0A6H5HDA4-F1
#
_entry.id   AF-A0A6H5HDA4-F1
#
_cell.length_a   1.000
_cell.length_b   1.000
_cell.length_c   1.000
_cell.angle_alpha   90.00
_cell.angle_beta   90.00
_cell.angle_gamma   90.00
#
_symmetry.space_group_name_H-M   'P 1'
#
loop_
_entity.id
_entity.type
_entity.pdbx_description
1 polymer ?
#
loop_
_entity_poly.entity_id
_entity_poly.type
_entity_poly.pdbx_seq_one_letter_code
_entity_poly.pdbx_strand_id
1 'polypeptide(L)'
;MDLGVGVRCFCGVLIIFEALLGDEILRNIDITDHFHIFGDEAITFPAGTYGTEEIFEFIEKRVEETRIARDLPPEKHNIKFSVDSSTGHVRFIATFDVSMMEDNSIGPLLGFTQKVLLLKDMTHTAPSPVNIFNYNSINIECNLLASDSYFNSSPSTILHSFNPDVDINYRIIHSPSPIVYLRINRNVIDFIQLRVVDERGSLLDFRKENITIVLELIRLQ
;
A
#
# COMPACT_ATOMS: atom_id res chain seq x y z
N MET A 1 -5.88 -24.48 58.16
CA MET A 1 -6.43 -25.11 56.94
C MET A 1 -7.32 -24.08 56.30
N ASP A 2 -6.75 -23.21 55.46
CA ASP A 2 -7.51 -22.21 54.72
C ASP A 2 -7.80 -22.73 53.33
N LEU A 3 -9.08 -22.99 53.07
CA LEU A 3 -9.64 -23.27 51.76
C LEU A 3 -9.74 -21.95 50.98
N GLY A 4 -8.62 -21.53 50.40
CA GLY A 4 -8.62 -20.47 49.39
C GLY A 4 -9.19 -21.01 48.09
N VAL A 5 -10.48 -20.80 47.85
CA VAL A 5 -11.14 -21.07 46.57
C VAL A 5 -10.50 -20.18 45.51
N GLY A 6 -9.55 -20.74 44.76
CA GLY A 6 -8.93 -20.09 43.62
C GLY A 6 -9.95 -19.89 42.50
N VAL A 7 -10.55 -18.71 42.44
CA VAL A 7 -11.32 -18.27 41.28
C VAL A 7 -10.34 -18.11 40.12
N ARG A 8 -10.22 -19.15 39.28
CA ARG A 8 -9.59 -19.03 37.97
C ARG A 8 -10.49 -18.15 37.10
N CYS A 9 -10.21 -16.85 37.07
CA CYS A 9 -10.90 -15.93 36.19
C CYS A 9 -10.35 -16.09 34.78
N PHE A 10 -11.16 -16.60 33.85
CA PHE A 10 -10.87 -16.61 32.43
C PHE A 10 -11.24 -15.23 31.86
N CYS A 11 -10.28 -14.31 31.75
CA CYS A 11 -10.52 -13.03 31.08
C CYS A 11 -10.41 -13.21 29.55
N GLY A 12 -11.54 -13.37 28.87
CA GLY A 12 -11.63 -12.91 27.48
C GLY A 12 -11.71 -11.40 27.48
N VAL A 13 -11.16 -10.75 26.46
CA VAL A 13 -11.13 -9.30 26.28
C VAL A 13 -11.54 -9.02 24.84
N LEU A 14 -12.70 -8.41 24.65
CA LEU A 14 -13.12 -7.92 23.33
C LEU A 14 -12.19 -6.83 22.87
N ILE A 15 -11.89 -6.71 21.58
CA ILE A 15 -11.35 -5.49 21.00
C ILE A 15 -12.19 -5.13 19.76
N ILE A 16 -13.01 -4.06 19.84
CA ILE A 16 -13.56 -3.43 18.64
C ILE A 16 -12.46 -2.57 18.04
N PHE A 17 -12.20 -2.76 16.75
CA PHE A 17 -11.27 -1.96 15.99
C PHE A 17 -12.05 -0.94 15.14
N GLU A 18 -11.67 0.32 15.23
CA GLU A 18 -11.96 1.32 14.21
C GLU A 18 -10.64 2.01 13.93
N ALA A 19 -10.05 1.80 12.75
CA ALA A 19 -9.00 2.69 12.27
C ALA A 19 -9.59 3.79 11.43
N LEU A 20 -9.14 5.00 11.74
CA LEU A 20 -9.16 6.14 10.84
C LEU A 20 -7.72 6.32 10.34
N LEU A 21 -7.46 5.91 9.11
CA LEU A 21 -6.20 6.18 8.42
C LEU A 21 -6.50 7.23 7.34
N GLY A 22 -5.66 8.26 7.23
CA GLY A 22 -5.81 9.24 6.16
C GLY A 22 -5.15 8.76 4.86
N ASP A 23 -5.35 9.57 3.83
CA ASP A 23 -5.11 9.21 2.43
C ASP A 23 -3.61 9.09 2.12
N GLU A 24 -2.76 9.77 2.89
CA GLU A 24 -1.31 9.78 2.71
C GLU A 24 -0.69 8.40 2.94
N ILE A 25 -1.35 7.55 3.73
CA ILE A 25 -0.86 6.21 4.10
C ILE A 25 -0.82 5.28 2.88
N LEU A 26 -1.73 5.47 1.92
CA LEU A 26 -1.79 4.68 0.68
C LEU A 26 -1.05 5.34 -0.49
N ARG A 27 -0.36 6.46 -0.26
CA ARG A 27 0.31 7.20 -1.32
C ARG A 27 1.38 6.33 -1.98
N ASN A 28 1.26 6.13 -3.29
CA ASN A 28 2.19 5.34 -4.10
C ASN A 28 3.09 6.18 -5.02
N ILE A 29 2.82 7.50 -5.14
CA ILE A 29 3.68 8.46 -5.84
C ILE A 29 3.95 9.67 -4.93
N ASP A 30 5.23 9.99 -4.73
CA ASP A 30 5.70 11.18 -4.01
C ASP A 30 6.08 12.33 -4.95
N ILE A 31 6.23 13.55 -4.43
CA ILE A 31 6.60 14.74 -5.20
C ILE A 31 7.99 14.62 -5.85
N THR A 32 8.83 13.75 -5.30
CA THR A 32 10.16 13.45 -5.83
C THR A 32 10.13 12.50 -7.03
N ASP A 33 9.04 11.77 -7.21
CA ASP A 33 8.95 10.68 -8.18
C ASP A 33 8.62 11.23 -9.57
N HIS A 34 9.33 10.74 -10.58
CA HIS A 34 9.26 11.26 -11.94
C HIS A 34 9.25 10.14 -12.98
N PHE A 35 8.67 10.43 -14.13
CA PHE A 35 8.84 9.63 -15.34
C PHE A 35 9.84 10.31 -16.26
N HIS A 36 10.97 9.65 -16.56
CA HIS A 36 12.09 10.28 -17.24
C HIS A 36 12.07 9.98 -18.75
N ILE A 37 12.01 11.03 -19.55
CA ILE A 37 12.20 10.98 -20.99
C ILE A 37 13.68 11.30 -21.25
N PHE A 38 14.39 10.42 -21.96
CA PHE A 38 15.83 10.58 -22.15
C PHE A 38 16.12 11.79 -23.03
N GLY A 39 16.95 12.70 -22.52
CA GLY A 39 17.31 13.94 -23.22
C GLY A 39 16.22 15.02 -23.17
N ASP A 40 15.23 14.88 -22.28
CA ASP A 40 14.12 15.81 -22.13
C ASP A 40 13.80 16.08 -20.64
N GLU A 41 12.88 17.00 -20.37
CA GLU A 41 12.38 17.27 -19.03
C GLU A 41 11.55 16.08 -18.51
N ALA A 42 11.81 15.68 -17.26
CA ALA A 42 11.08 14.61 -16.62
C ALA A 42 9.65 15.04 -16.29
N ILE A 43 8.70 14.10 -16.40
CA ILE A 43 7.32 14.33 -16.02
C ILE A 43 7.20 14.17 -14.51
N THR A 44 6.86 15.27 -13.84
CA THR A 44 6.64 15.32 -12.39
C THR A 44 5.17 15.09 -12.05
N PHE A 45 4.91 14.36 -10.97
CA PHE A 45 3.58 14.09 -10.48
C PHE A 45 3.27 14.92 -9.22
N PRO A 46 2.02 15.37 -9.03
CA PRO A 46 1.54 15.67 -7.69
C PRO A 46 1.67 14.43 -6.81
N ALA A 47 1.97 14.62 -5.53
CA ALA A 47 2.02 13.49 -4.62
C ALA A 47 0.60 12.98 -4.34
N GLY A 48 0.40 11.67 -4.40
CA GLY A 48 -0.93 11.07 -4.30
C GLY A 48 -0.94 9.55 -4.48
N THR A 49 -2.11 8.96 -4.26
CA THR A 49 -2.38 7.59 -4.66
C THR A 49 -2.92 7.61 -6.07
N TYR A 50 -2.35 6.80 -6.95
CA TYR A 50 -2.76 6.71 -8.34
C TYR A 50 -3.06 5.27 -8.73
N GLY A 51 -4.17 5.07 -9.44
CA GLY A 51 -4.42 3.83 -10.16
C GLY A 51 -3.50 3.73 -11.39
N THR A 52 -3.31 2.50 -11.88
CA THR A 52 -2.45 2.26 -13.06
C THR A 52 -2.91 3.06 -14.28
N GLU A 53 -4.22 3.09 -14.54
CA GLU A 53 -4.79 3.83 -15.67
C GLU A 53 -4.60 5.33 -15.52
N GLU A 54 -4.76 5.89 -14.31
CA GLU A 54 -4.56 7.31 -14.05
C GLU A 54 -3.10 7.74 -14.26
N ILE A 55 -2.14 6.89 -13.87
CA ILE A 55 -0.70 7.15 -14.15
C ILE A 55 -0.48 7.23 -15.65
N PHE A 56 -1.05 6.28 -16.41
CA PHE A 56 -0.88 6.24 -17.86
C PHE A 56 -1.51 7.46 -18.53
N GLU A 57 -2.76 7.78 -18.18
CA GLU A 57 -3.45 8.95 -18.70
C GLU A 57 -2.70 10.24 -18.37
N PHE A 58 -2.14 10.35 -17.17
CA PHE A 58 -1.34 11.51 -16.77
C PHE A 58 -0.08 11.67 -17.62
N ILE A 59 0.68 10.58 -17.81
CA ILE A 59 1.90 10.59 -18.64
C ILE A 59 1.55 10.90 -20.09
N GLU A 60 0.58 10.18 -20.67
CA GLU A 60 0.15 10.37 -22.06
C GLU A 60 -0.32 11.80 -22.33
N LYS A 61 -1.09 12.37 -21.39
CA LYS A 61 -1.53 13.76 -21.47
C LYS A 61 -0.36 14.74 -21.42
N ARG A 62 0.61 14.56 -20.52
CA ARG A 62 1.76 15.48 -20.40
C ARG A 62 2.69 15.39 -21.62
N VAL A 63 2.84 14.20 -22.19
CA VAL A 63 3.54 13.99 -23.47
C VAL A 63 2.82 14.72 -24.60
N GLU A 64 1.49 14.62 -24.68
CA GLU A 64 0.69 15.32 -25.69
C GLU A 64 0.77 16.84 -25.54
N GLU A 65 0.70 17.37 -24.31
CA GLU A 65 0.89 18.80 -24.03
C GLU A 65 2.26 19.28 -24.50
N THR A 66 3.32 18.49 -24.26
CA THR A 66 4.69 18.78 -24.69
C THR A 66 4.81 18.75 -26.22
N ARG A 67 4.16 17.77 -26.87
CA ARG A 67 4.10 17.66 -28.32
C ARG A 67 3.47 18.92 -28.94
N ILE A 68 2.31 19.34 -28.43
CA ILE A 68 1.58 20.52 -28.92
C ILE A 68 2.41 21.78 -28.71
N ALA A 69 3.02 21.95 -27.53
CA ALA A 69 3.84 23.12 -27.23
C ALA A 69 5.07 23.26 -28.14
N ARG A 70 5.54 22.14 -28.70
CA ARG A 70 6.70 22.09 -29.62
C ARG A 70 6.31 22.04 -31.09
N ASP A 71 5.01 22.10 -31.42
CA ASP A 71 4.49 21.97 -32.79
C ASP A 71 5.02 20.72 -33.51
N LEU A 72 5.12 19.61 -32.77
CA LEU A 72 5.58 18.32 -33.29
C LEU A 72 4.40 17.51 -33.83
N PRO A 73 4.55 16.77 -34.95
CA PRO A 73 3.46 15.94 -35.43
C PRO A 73 3.26 14.70 -34.52
N PRO A 74 2.05 14.11 -34.46
CA PRO A 74 1.69 13.00 -33.56
C PRO A 74 2.65 11.80 -33.61
N GLU A 75 3.19 11.49 -34.79
CA GLU A 75 4.11 10.38 -35.02
C GLU A 75 5.54 10.62 -34.49
N LYS A 76 5.85 11.82 -34.00
CA LYS A 76 7.20 12.18 -33.53
C LYS A 76 7.35 12.28 -32.02
N HIS A 77 6.25 12.43 -31.27
CA HIS A 77 6.32 12.54 -29.82
C HIS A 77 5.04 11.98 -29.19
N ASN A 78 5.00 10.68 -29.00
CA ASN A 78 3.85 9.97 -28.46
C ASN A 78 4.30 8.76 -27.63
N ILE A 79 3.45 8.37 -26.68
CA ILE A 79 3.59 7.17 -25.87
C ILE A 79 2.23 6.52 -25.69
N LYS A 80 2.20 5.19 -25.68
CA LYS A 80 0.98 4.43 -25.37
C LYS A 80 1.29 3.31 -24.41
N PHE A 81 0.50 3.24 -23.34
CA PHE A 81 0.58 2.18 -22.34
C PHE A 81 -0.53 1.14 -22.52
N SER A 82 -0.31 -0.05 -21.99
CA SER A 82 -1.30 -1.10 -21.82
C SER A 82 -0.87 -2.04 -20.70
N VAL A 83 -1.81 -2.78 -20.13
CA VAL A 83 -1.52 -3.86 -19.17
C VAL A 83 -1.93 -5.18 -19.79
N ASP A 84 -1.07 -6.19 -19.71
CA ASP A 84 -1.47 -7.55 -20.03
C ASP A 84 -2.46 -8.06 -18.98
N SER A 85 -3.71 -8.29 -19.37
CA SER A 85 -4.77 -8.70 -18.45
C SER A 85 -4.55 -10.07 -17.80
N SER A 86 -3.67 -10.90 -18.36
CA SER A 86 -3.34 -12.23 -17.82
C SER A 86 -2.17 -12.21 -16.85
N THR A 87 -1.18 -11.34 -17.06
CA THR A 87 0.04 -11.30 -16.23
C THR A 87 0.18 -10.04 -15.37
N GLY A 88 -0.63 -9.01 -15.60
CA GLY A 88 -0.52 -7.71 -14.94
C GLY A 88 0.73 -6.91 -15.32
N HIS A 89 1.47 -7.32 -16.36
CA HIS A 89 2.69 -6.63 -16.77
C HIS A 89 2.37 -5.42 -17.63
N VAL A 90 2.98 -4.28 -17.32
CA VAL A 90 2.88 -3.06 -18.13
C VAL A 90 3.62 -3.25 -19.45
N ARG A 91 3.00 -2.84 -20.54
CA ARG A 91 3.64 -2.67 -21.84
C ARG A 91 3.49 -1.24 -22.30
N PHE A 92 4.53 -0.72 -22.94
CA PHE A 92 4.41 0.56 -23.62
C PHE A 92 5.24 0.61 -24.91
N ILE A 93 4.86 1.52 -25.79
CA ILE A 93 5.63 1.93 -26.95
C ILE A 93 5.71 3.46 -26.95
N ALA A 94 6.91 3.99 -27.19
CA ALA A 94 7.16 5.43 -27.24
C ALA A 94 8.00 5.78 -28.47
N THR A 95 7.81 6.97 -29.02
CA THR A 95 8.61 7.49 -30.16
C THR A 95 9.91 8.17 -29.70
N PHE A 96 10.23 8.08 -28.41
CA PHE A 96 11.41 8.60 -27.74
C PHE A 96 11.94 7.58 -26.73
N ASP A 97 13.20 7.73 -26.35
CA ASP A 97 13.85 6.85 -25.38
C ASP A 97 13.34 7.22 -23.97
N VAL A 98 13.07 6.21 -23.14
CA VAL A 98 12.60 6.37 -21.76
C VAL A 98 13.68 5.88 -20.81
N SER A 99 14.01 6.68 -19.79
CA SER A 99 15.04 6.35 -18.80
C SER A 99 14.41 5.80 -17.52
N MET A 100 14.93 4.67 -17.04
CA MET A 100 14.63 4.09 -15.72
C MET A 100 15.85 4.11 -14.81
N MET A 101 16.89 4.89 -15.16
CA MET A 101 18.19 4.83 -14.48
C MET A 101 18.24 5.66 -13.20
N GLU A 102 17.39 6.68 -13.13
CA GLU A 102 17.32 7.67 -12.08
C GLU A 102 16.69 7.06 -10.82
N ASP A 103 17.25 7.40 -9.65
CA ASP A 103 16.79 6.85 -8.36
C ASP A 103 15.35 7.24 -8.01
N ASN A 104 14.86 8.34 -8.56
CA ASN A 104 13.51 8.84 -8.39
C ASN A 104 12.59 8.50 -9.57
N SER A 105 12.94 7.49 -10.37
CA SER A 105 12.07 7.00 -11.44
C SER A 105 10.85 6.28 -10.85
N ILE A 106 9.66 6.50 -11.42
CA ILE A 106 8.47 5.67 -11.16
C ILE A 106 8.57 4.28 -11.80
N GLY A 107 9.65 3.96 -12.52
CA GLY A 107 9.89 2.67 -13.17
C GLY A 107 9.56 1.46 -12.28
N PRO A 108 10.02 1.38 -11.02
CA PRO A 108 9.70 0.28 -10.11
C PRO A 108 8.19 0.11 -9.86
N LEU A 109 7.42 1.20 -9.77
CA LEU A 109 5.96 1.18 -9.61
C LEU A 109 5.28 0.50 -10.82
N LEU A 110 5.82 0.75 -12.02
CA LEU A 110 5.37 0.16 -13.28
C LEU A 110 5.94 -1.24 -13.55
N GLY A 111 6.76 -1.78 -12.63
CA GLY A 111 7.38 -3.11 -12.74
C GLY A 111 8.77 -3.13 -13.40
N PHE A 112 9.35 -1.97 -13.73
CA PHE A 112 10.73 -1.84 -14.22
C PHE A 112 11.70 -1.66 -13.05
N THR A 113 12.12 -2.79 -12.46
CA THR A 113 12.99 -2.81 -11.27
C THR A 113 14.48 -2.63 -11.57
N GLN A 114 14.86 -2.68 -12.86
CA GLN A 114 16.24 -2.50 -13.29
C GLN A 114 16.46 -1.10 -13.85
N LYS A 115 17.63 -0.54 -13.53
CA LYS A 115 18.10 0.72 -14.12
C LYS A 115 18.49 0.49 -15.57
N VAL A 116 17.65 0.95 -16.50
CA VAL A 116 17.80 0.66 -17.93
C VAL A 116 17.32 1.83 -18.79
N LEU A 117 17.93 1.98 -19.97
CA LEU A 117 17.40 2.83 -21.05
C LEU A 117 16.49 1.99 -21.93
N LEU A 118 15.25 2.41 -22.10
CA LEU A 118 14.27 1.77 -22.96
C LEU A 118 14.22 2.53 -24.29
N LEU A 119 14.73 1.92 -25.35
CA LEU A 119 14.88 2.55 -26.66
C LEU A 119 13.53 2.80 -27.34
N LYS A 120 13.42 3.92 -28.07
CA LYS A 120 12.23 4.30 -28.84
C LYS A 120 11.84 3.27 -29.91
N ASP A 121 10.60 3.41 -30.37
CA ASP A 121 10.00 2.65 -31.48
C ASP A 121 10.00 1.12 -31.26
N MET A 122 10.08 0.71 -29.99
CA MET A 122 10.05 -0.67 -29.54
C MET A 122 8.96 -0.85 -28.48
N THR A 123 8.30 -2.00 -28.52
CA THR A 123 7.41 -2.42 -27.42
C THR A 123 8.25 -2.94 -26.27
N HIS A 124 8.16 -2.27 -25.13
CA HIS A 124 8.76 -2.71 -23.87
C HIS A 124 7.72 -3.39 -23.02
N THR A 125 8.12 -4.47 -22.35
CA THR A 125 7.30 -5.14 -21.32
C THR A 125 8.06 -5.08 -20.01
N ALA A 126 7.40 -4.60 -18.95
CA ALA A 126 7.97 -4.58 -17.61
C ALA A 126 8.34 -6.02 -17.19
N PRO A 127 9.50 -6.25 -16.56
CA PRO A 127 9.91 -7.58 -16.10
C PRO A 127 9.11 -8.09 -14.89
N SER A 128 8.30 -7.25 -14.26
CA SER A 128 7.43 -7.61 -13.14
C SER A 128 6.03 -7.04 -13.36
N PRO A 129 4.99 -7.65 -12.76
CA PRO A 129 3.66 -7.05 -12.73
C PRO A 129 3.70 -5.62 -12.16
N VAL A 130 2.75 -4.79 -12.58
CA VAL A 130 2.55 -3.47 -11.98
C VAL A 130 2.35 -3.61 -10.46
N ASN A 131 3.01 -2.76 -9.69
CA ASN A 131 2.95 -2.80 -8.24
C ASN A 131 2.55 -1.42 -7.69
N ILE A 132 1.32 -1.00 -7.98
CA ILE A 132 0.76 0.28 -7.51
C ILE A 132 0.30 0.23 -6.04
N PHE A 133 0.10 -0.96 -5.48
CA PHE A 133 -0.29 -1.11 -4.08
C PHE A 133 0.97 -1.31 -3.23
N ASN A 134 1.19 -0.41 -2.27
CA ASN A 134 2.27 -0.58 -1.31
C ASN A 134 2.02 -1.73 -0.32
N TYR A 135 0.73 -2.08 -0.09
CA TYR A 135 0.30 -3.05 0.90
C TYR A 135 -0.90 -3.84 0.38
N ASN A 136 -0.86 -5.16 0.49
CA ASN A 136 -1.99 -6.02 0.12
C ASN A 136 -2.97 -6.18 1.29
N SER A 137 -2.46 -6.12 2.52
CA SER A 137 -3.26 -6.09 3.74
C SER A 137 -2.62 -5.23 4.81
N ILE A 138 -3.46 -4.65 5.64
CA ILE A 138 -3.09 -3.93 6.85
C ILE A 138 -3.43 -4.84 8.02
N ASN A 139 -2.40 -5.18 8.79
CA ASN A 139 -2.49 -6.02 9.96
C ASN A 139 -2.29 -5.18 11.21
N ILE A 140 -3.04 -5.48 12.25
CA ILE A 140 -2.88 -4.85 13.55
C ILE A 140 -2.44 -5.90 14.52
N GLU A 141 -1.25 -5.72 15.07
CA GLU A 141 -0.71 -6.58 16.10
C GLU A 141 -0.99 -6.01 17.48
N CYS A 142 -1.30 -6.89 18.43
CA CYS A 142 -1.51 -6.55 19.82
C CYS A 142 -0.76 -7.53 20.74
N ASN A 143 0.03 -7.00 21.67
CA ASN A 143 0.85 -7.78 22.60
C ASN A 143 0.03 -8.61 23.61
N LEU A 144 -1.29 -8.36 23.72
CA LEU A 144 -2.17 -9.03 24.66
C LEU A 144 -2.75 -10.37 24.13
N LEU A 145 -2.62 -10.65 22.84
CA LEU A 145 -3.22 -11.85 22.25
C LEU A 145 -2.48 -13.11 22.66
N ALA A 146 -3.23 -14.16 22.96
CA ALA A 146 -2.69 -15.50 23.11
C ALA A 146 -2.23 -16.08 21.77
N SER A 147 -1.32 -17.05 21.83
CA SER A 147 -0.75 -17.81 20.71
C SER A 147 -1.76 -18.60 19.87
N ASP A 148 -3.06 -18.38 20.09
CA ASP A 148 -4.17 -19.05 19.42
C ASP A 148 -4.53 -18.36 18.08
N SER A 149 -3.92 -17.21 17.77
CA SER A 149 -3.96 -16.63 16.42
C SER A 149 -2.78 -17.16 15.60
N TYR A 150 -2.99 -17.44 14.32
CA TYR A 150 -1.95 -17.96 13.43
C TYR A 150 -1.89 -17.13 12.14
N PHE A 151 -0.68 -16.83 11.69
CA PHE A 151 -0.41 -16.24 10.39
C PHE A 151 0.59 -17.14 9.65
N ASN A 152 0.23 -17.63 8.47
CA ASN A 152 1.04 -18.59 7.71
C ASN A 152 1.57 -19.76 8.56
N SER A 153 0.69 -20.39 9.33
CA SER A 153 0.98 -21.54 10.21
C SER A 153 1.92 -21.25 11.39
N SER A 154 2.25 -19.99 11.64
CA SER A 154 3.04 -19.55 12.79
C SER A 154 2.15 -18.80 13.79
N PRO A 155 2.36 -18.96 15.11
CA PRO A 155 1.65 -18.17 16.11
C PRO A 155 1.82 -16.68 15.81
N SER A 156 0.71 -15.95 15.88
CA SER A 156 0.62 -14.56 15.49
C SER A 156 0.12 -13.72 16.67
N THR A 157 0.36 -12.42 16.57
CA THR A 157 -0.22 -11.41 17.46
C THR A 157 -1.18 -10.49 16.70
N ILE A 158 -1.57 -10.88 15.48
CA ILE A 158 -2.52 -10.14 14.65
C ILE A 158 -3.92 -10.23 15.27
N LEU A 159 -4.39 -9.07 15.70
CA LEU A 159 -5.72 -8.81 16.20
C LEU A 159 -6.76 -8.75 15.09
N HIS A 160 -6.41 -8.03 14.03
CA HIS A 160 -7.30 -7.80 12.89
C HIS A 160 -6.48 -7.61 11.63
N SER A 161 -7.00 -8.09 10.52
CA SER A 161 -6.40 -7.95 9.19
C SER A 161 -7.50 -7.52 8.23
N PHE A 162 -7.21 -6.51 7.42
CA PHE A 162 -8.12 -6.04 6.40
C PHE A 162 -7.36 -5.54 5.19
N ASN A 163 -8.02 -5.59 4.03
CA ASN A 163 -7.48 -5.01 2.82
C ASN A 163 -8.08 -3.60 2.69
N PRO A 164 -7.26 -2.55 2.52
CA PRO A 164 -7.77 -1.22 2.28
C PRO A 164 -8.45 -1.21 0.90
N ASP A 165 -9.78 -1.27 0.89
CA ASP A 165 -10.62 -1.15 -0.30
C ASP A 165 -11.27 0.23 -0.30
N VAL A 166 -10.41 1.25 -0.47
CA VAL A 166 -10.87 2.64 -0.57
C VAL A 166 -10.31 3.27 -1.84
N ASP A 167 -11.15 4.09 -2.46
CA ASP A 167 -10.74 4.94 -3.57
C ASP A 167 -9.72 5.98 -3.10
N ILE A 168 -9.05 6.58 -4.07
CA ILE A 168 -8.05 7.62 -3.89
C ILE A 168 -8.67 8.85 -3.21
N ASN A 169 -7.98 9.42 -2.22
CA ASN A 169 -8.41 10.55 -1.39
C ASN A 169 -9.59 10.24 -0.42
N TYR A 170 -9.74 8.99 -0.01
CA TYR A 170 -10.72 8.61 1.01
C TYR A 170 -10.06 8.09 2.28
N ARG A 171 -10.54 8.64 3.41
CA ARG A 171 -10.20 8.16 4.73
C ARG A 171 -10.60 6.69 4.86
N ILE A 172 -9.65 5.83 5.17
CA ILE A 172 -9.94 4.45 5.52
C ILE A 172 -10.65 4.47 6.87
N ILE A 173 -11.92 4.08 6.86
CA ILE A 173 -12.69 3.77 8.06
C ILE A 173 -12.97 2.29 8.00
N HIS A 174 -12.34 1.52 8.87
CA HIS A 174 -12.53 0.08 8.88
C HIS A 174 -12.97 -0.40 10.26
N SER A 175 -14.10 -1.11 10.29
CA SER A 175 -14.62 -1.79 11.47
C SER A 175 -14.80 -3.28 11.17
N PRO A 176 -14.34 -4.20 12.04
CA PRO A 176 -14.54 -5.64 11.85
C PRO A 176 -16.02 -6.00 11.75
N SER A 177 -16.36 -6.82 10.75
CA SER A 177 -17.70 -7.38 10.59
C SER A 177 -17.61 -8.84 10.11
N PRO A 178 -18.06 -9.83 10.89
CA PRO A 178 -18.62 -9.71 12.24
C PRO A 178 -17.56 -9.35 13.29
N ILE A 179 -18.00 -8.78 14.42
CA ILE A 179 -17.11 -8.48 15.56
C ILE A 179 -16.70 -9.81 16.22
N VAL A 180 -15.39 -10.05 16.33
CA VAL A 180 -14.82 -11.27 16.94
C VAL A 180 -14.10 -10.92 18.24
N TYR A 181 -14.29 -11.76 19.26
CA TYR A 181 -13.71 -11.59 20.60
C TYR A 181 -12.54 -12.56 20.76
N LEU A 182 -11.33 -12.04 20.97
CA LEU A 182 -10.13 -12.85 21.16
C LEU A 182 -9.78 -12.99 22.64
N ARG A 183 -9.16 -14.11 23.00
CA ARG A 183 -8.72 -14.35 24.38
C ARG A 183 -7.35 -13.70 24.61
N ILE A 184 -7.21 -13.04 25.76
CA ILE A 184 -5.92 -12.48 26.16
C ILE A 184 -5.09 -13.50 26.95
N ASN A 185 -3.77 -13.38 26.83
CA ASN A 185 -2.80 -14.29 27.45
C ASN A 185 -2.42 -13.92 28.90
N ARG A 186 -2.98 -12.83 29.46
CA ARG A 186 -2.64 -12.32 30.78
C ARG A 186 -3.87 -12.01 31.62
N ASN A 187 -3.70 -12.10 32.94
CA ASN A 187 -4.75 -11.74 33.92
C ASN A 187 -4.60 -10.30 34.44
N VAL A 188 -3.43 -9.69 34.22
CA VAL A 188 -3.10 -8.30 34.57
C VAL A 188 -2.50 -7.65 33.33
N ILE A 189 -2.98 -6.46 33.00
CA ILE A 189 -2.52 -5.69 31.84
C ILE A 189 -1.66 -4.54 32.35
N ASP A 190 -0.33 -4.67 32.20
CA ASP A 190 0.61 -3.61 32.59
C ASP A 190 0.69 -2.51 31.53
N PHE A 191 0.65 -2.88 30.25
CA PHE A 191 0.64 -1.98 29.11
C PHE A 191 0.04 -2.66 27.88
N ILE A 192 -0.52 -1.85 26.98
CA ILE A 192 -1.04 -2.28 25.68
C ILE A 192 -0.15 -1.70 24.59
N GLN A 193 0.37 -2.56 23.73
CA GLN A 193 1.14 -2.15 22.56
C GLN A 193 0.40 -2.62 21.31
N LEU A 194 0.13 -1.64 20.44
CA LEU A 194 -0.40 -1.87 19.12
C LEU A 194 0.68 -1.60 18.07
N ARG A 195 0.73 -2.42 17.03
CA ARG A 195 1.53 -2.14 15.82
C ARG A 195 0.61 -2.28 14.62
N VAL A 196 0.70 -1.35 13.68
CA VAL A 196 0.06 -1.50 12.38
C VAL A 196 1.16 -1.87 11.40
N VAL A 197 1.01 -3.02 10.77
CA VAL A 197 2.03 -3.62 9.91
C VAL A 197 1.42 -4.09 8.58
N ASP A 198 2.25 -4.20 7.56
CA ASP A 198 1.86 -4.71 6.25
C ASP A 198 1.74 -6.25 6.26
N GLU A 199 1.46 -6.86 5.10
CA GLU A 199 1.40 -8.32 4.96
C GLU A 199 2.73 -9.04 5.23
N ARG A 200 3.85 -8.30 5.32
CA ARG A 200 5.20 -8.80 5.56
C ARG A 200 5.67 -8.56 7.00
N GLY A 201 4.87 -7.86 7.82
CA GLY A 201 5.19 -7.51 9.20
C GLY A 201 6.00 -6.22 9.36
N SER A 202 6.19 -5.45 8.29
CA SER A 202 6.85 -4.14 8.32
C SER A 202 5.89 -3.09 8.88
N LEU A 203 6.37 -2.19 9.74
CA LEU A 203 5.56 -1.09 10.26
C LEU A 203 5.07 -0.19 9.10
N LEU A 204 3.79 0.14 9.09
CA LEU A 204 3.27 1.14 8.15
C LEU A 204 3.83 2.52 8.52
N ASP A 205 4.27 3.26 7.50
CA ASP A 205 4.61 4.67 7.64
C ASP A 205 3.35 5.50 7.48
N PHE A 206 2.98 6.22 8.55
CA PHE A 206 1.80 7.08 8.54
C PHE A 206 2.06 8.48 8.00
N ARG A 207 3.28 8.80 7.56
CA ARG A 207 3.63 10.10 6.96
C ARG A 207 3.19 11.32 7.81
N LYS A 208 3.20 11.16 9.14
CA LYS A 208 2.75 12.14 10.16
C LYS A 208 1.23 12.35 10.25
N GLU A 209 0.42 11.52 9.61
CA GLU A 209 -1.00 11.50 9.86
C GLU A 209 -1.33 10.89 11.22
N ASN A 210 -2.41 11.39 11.81
CA ASN A 210 -2.93 10.84 13.05
C ASN A 210 -3.79 9.63 12.74
N ILE A 211 -3.40 8.50 13.32
CA ILE A 211 -4.25 7.31 13.34
C ILE A 211 -5.07 7.30 14.62
N THR A 212 -6.34 6.92 14.50
CA THR A 212 -7.17 6.59 15.67
C THR A 212 -7.36 5.10 15.68
N ILE A 213 -7.06 4.44 16.80
CA ILE A 213 -7.43 3.04 17.02
C ILE A 213 -8.28 3.00 18.27
N VAL A 214 -9.54 2.60 18.09
CA VAL A 214 -10.41 2.25 19.22
C VAL A 214 -10.09 0.81 19.61
N LEU A 215 -10.03 0.54 20.92
CA LEU A 215 -9.96 -0.81 21.47
C LEU A 215 -11.10 -1.01 22.46
N GLU A 216 -11.99 -1.95 22.14
CA GLU A 216 -12.83 -2.67 23.12
C GLU A 216 -11.98 -3.23 24.28
N LEU A 217 -12.47 -3.36 25.52
CA LEU A 217 -11.94 -4.34 26.50
C LEU A 217 -13.11 -4.84 27.37
N ILE A 218 -13.65 -6.02 27.06
CA ILE A 218 -14.81 -6.58 27.80
C ILE A 218 -14.41 -7.78 28.64
N ARG A 219 -14.79 -7.81 29.92
CA ARG A 219 -14.66 -8.98 30.77
C ARG A 219 -15.77 -10.00 30.46
N LEU A 220 -15.40 -11.16 29.92
CA LEU A 220 -16.34 -12.29 29.78
C LEU A 220 -16.64 -12.90 31.16
N GLN A 221 -17.94 -13.09 31.44
CA GLN A 221 -18.43 -13.74 32.66
C GLN A 221 -18.49 -15.25 32.52
#